data_AF-A0A1Y1NN41-F1
#
_entry.id   AF-A0A1Y1NN41-F1
#
_cell.length_a   1.000
_cell.length_b   1.000
_cell.length_c   1.000
_cell.angle_alpha   90.00
_cell.angle_beta   90.00
_cell.angle_gamma   90.00
#
_symmetry.space_group_name_H-M   'P 1'
#
loop_
_entity.id
_entity.type
_entity.pdbx_description
1 polymer ?
#
loop_
_entity_poly.entity_id
_entity_poly.type
_entity_poly.pdbx_seq_one_letter_code
_entity_poly.pdbx_strand_id
1 'polypeptide(L)'
;MEGVYPVGFITIHKFLSFPDGIRARISQLFVMPPCQRMGIGTHLLRNAYKEVAALDNIVEIVGQEPNDAFSGLRDMLDCELLMKFQQFNCENIHQGYKVDMYKVANHAYKLNKHQVRRVYEILRMAYIECNMVDGNYELLLDEISNRLKTPFKKRIRIFTKILQNYPDDHKFQQYLQKLYAVLDVKIITYMNSIQMAATLFSAKLLKPSFE
;
A
#
# COMPACT_ATOMS: atom_id res chain seq x y z
N MET A 1 -37.48 5.98 19.30
CA MET A 1 -36.92 4.87 20.10
C MET A 1 -35.45 5.14 20.25
N GLU A 2 -34.98 5.38 21.46
CA GLU A 2 -33.54 5.38 21.76
C GLU A 2 -33.13 3.93 22.05
N GLY A 3 -32.04 3.49 21.42
CA GLY A 3 -31.54 2.12 21.53
C GLY A 3 -30.11 2.04 21.01
N VAL A 4 -29.40 0.98 21.43
CA VAL A 4 -28.06 0.67 20.91
C VAL A 4 -28.23 -0.24 19.70
N TYR A 5 -27.86 0.27 18.52
CA TYR A 5 -27.96 -0.45 17.27
C TYR A 5 -26.55 -0.76 16.74
N PRO A 6 -26.19 -2.03 16.53
CA PRO A 6 -24.90 -2.36 15.92
C PRO A 6 -24.86 -1.84 14.49
N VAL A 7 -23.76 -1.18 14.10
CA VAL A 7 -23.59 -0.60 12.74
C VAL A 7 -22.49 -1.28 11.93
N GLY A 8 -21.66 -2.11 12.57
CA GLY A 8 -20.54 -2.81 11.94
C GLY A 8 -19.64 -3.50 12.95
N PHE A 9 -18.67 -4.26 12.46
CA PHE A 9 -17.66 -4.93 13.28
C PHE A 9 -16.34 -5.11 12.51
N ILE A 10 -15.26 -5.37 13.25
CA ILE A 10 -13.96 -5.76 12.71
C ILE A 10 -13.41 -6.95 13.51
N THR A 11 -12.85 -7.95 12.82
CA THR A 11 -12.23 -9.12 13.45
C THR A 11 -10.74 -9.18 13.16
N ILE A 12 -9.96 -9.55 14.18
CA ILE A 12 -8.50 -9.60 14.12
C ILE A 12 -8.02 -10.91 14.73
N HIS A 13 -7.31 -11.71 13.93
CA HIS A 13 -6.66 -12.94 14.40
C HIS A 13 -5.18 -12.69 14.72
N LYS A 14 -4.72 -13.25 15.82
CA LYS A 14 -3.32 -13.18 16.25
C LYS A 14 -2.60 -14.46 15.82
N PHE A 15 -1.51 -14.30 15.08
CA PHE A 15 -0.65 -15.41 14.63
C PHE A 15 0.71 -15.27 15.27
N LEU A 16 1.30 -16.39 15.70
CA LEU A 16 2.68 -16.41 16.17
C LEU A 16 3.63 -16.02 15.02
N SER A 17 4.52 -15.09 15.32
CA SER A 17 5.64 -14.67 14.49
C SER A 17 6.91 -15.02 15.24
N PHE A 18 7.51 -16.17 14.90
CA PHE A 18 8.71 -16.68 15.54
C PHE A 18 9.83 -15.60 15.64
N PRO A 19 10.57 -15.50 16.76
CA PRO A 19 10.51 -16.36 17.94
C PRO A 19 9.31 -16.09 18.87
N ASP A 20 9.08 -14.85 19.30
CA ASP A 20 8.07 -14.53 20.33
C ASP A 20 7.10 -13.40 19.91
N GLY A 21 7.12 -13.01 18.64
CA GLY A 21 6.28 -11.94 18.12
C GLY A 21 4.86 -12.39 17.80
N ILE A 22 3.95 -11.43 17.64
CA ILE A 22 2.58 -11.65 17.20
C ILE A 22 2.32 -10.81 15.94
N ARG A 23 1.80 -11.45 14.90
CA ARG A 23 1.26 -10.78 13.72
C ARG A 23 -0.26 -10.73 13.84
N ALA A 24 -0.80 -9.52 13.91
CA ALA A 24 -2.24 -9.30 13.92
C ALA A 24 -2.76 -9.23 12.48
N ARG A 25 -3.74 -10.05 12.14
CA ARG A 25 -4.37 -10.08 10.82
C ARG A 25 -5.80 -9.60 10.92
N ILE A 26 -6.12 -8.50 10.26
CA ILE A 26 -7.50 -8.10 10.03
C ILE A 26 -8.10 -9.11 9.04
N SER A 27 -9.16 -9.79 9.46
CA SER A 27 -9.81 -10.83 8.65
C SER A 27 -11.15 -10.40 8.10
N GLN A 28 -11.97 -9.72 8.89
CA GLN A 28 -13.25 -9.18 8.42
C GLN A 28 -13.39 -7.75 8.90
N LEU A 29 -13.81 -6.86 8.00
CA LEU A 29 -14.31 -5.54 8.32
C LEU A 29 -15.67 -5.42 7.62
N PHE A 30 -16.72 -5.28 8.42
CA PHE A 30 -18.08 -5.23 7.92
C PHE A 30 -18.79 -4.00 8.47
N VAL A 31 -19.47 -3.28 7.58
CA VAL A 31 -20.36 -2.17 7.93
C VAL A 31 -21.73 -2.51 7.35
N MET A 32 -22.76 -2.37 8.17
CA MET A 32 -24.13 -2.66 7.75
C MET A 32 -24.48 -1.84 6.50
N PRO A 33 -25.13 -2.43 5.48
CA PRO A 33 -25.47 -1.75 4.23
C PRO A 33 -26.07 -0.34 4.39
N PRO A 34 -27.07 -0.09 5.27
CA PRO A 34 -27.64 1.25 5.44
C PRO A 34 -26.67 2.25 6.11
N CYS A 35 -25.59 1.79 6.71
CA CYS A 35 -24.60 2.60 7.42
C CYS A 35 -23.30 2.79 6.62
N GLN A 36 -23.24 2.31 5.37
CA GLN A 36 -22.05 2.45 4.52
C GLN A 36 -21.85 3.90 4.07
N ARG A 37 -20.61 4.24 3.70
CA ARG A 37 -20.19 5.59 3.24
C ARG A 37 -20.33 6.71 4.28
N MET A 38 -20.66 6.38 5.53
CA MET A 38 -20.73 7.33 6.66
C MET A 38 -19.43 7.40 7.49
N GLY A 39 -18.31 6.87 6.98
CA GLY A 39 -17.02 6.88 7.69
C GLY A 39 -16.86 5.84 8.81
N ILE A 40 -17.86 5.01 9.07
CA ILE A 40 -17.85 3.97 10.12
C ILE A 40 -16.70 2.98 9.93
N GLY A 41 -16.47 2.48 8.72
CA GLY A 41 -15.38 1.54 8.45
C GLY A 41 -14.00 2.14 8.75
N THR A 42 -13.82 3.42 8.45
CA THR A 42 -12.59 4.17 8.75
C THR A 42 -12.39 4.30 10.27
N HIS A 43 -13.47 4.56 11.01
CA HIS A 43 -13.43 4.61 12.48
C HIS A 43 -13.09 3.25 13.09
N LEU A 44 -13.72 2.17 12.61
CA LEU A 44 -13.43 0.80 13.05
C LEU A 44 -11.95 0.45 12.82
N LEU A 45 -11.42 0.75 11.63
CA LEU A 45 -10.02 0.45 11.31
C LEU A 45 -9.04 1.30 12.13
N ARG A 46 -9.33 2.60 12.32
CA ARG A 46 -8.51 3.50 13.14
C ARG A 46 -8.44 3.03 14.59
N ASN A 47 -9.58 2.67 15.16
CA ASN A 47 -9.64 2.16 16.53
C ASN A 47 -8.93 0.81 16.63
N ALA A 48 -9.09 -0.08 15.65
CA ALA A 48 -8.35 -1.33 15.60
C ALA A 48 -6.83 -1.13 15.60
N TYR A 49 -6.30 -0.14 14.86
CA TYR A 49 -4.86 0.19 14.93
C TYR A 49 -4.43 0.64 16.33
N LYS A 50 -5.23 1.50 16.97
CA LYS A 50 -4.94 1.96 18.33
C LYS A 50 -4.92 0.80 19.33
N GLU A 51 -5.97 -0.03 19.32
CA GLU A 51 -6.10 -1.17 20.23
C GLU A 51 -4.98 -2.21 20.00
N VAL A 52 -4.68 -2.54 18.74
CA VAL A 52 -3.64 -3.51 18.43
C VAL A 52 -2.25 -2.96 18.72
N ALA A 53 -1.99 -1.67 18.48
CA ALA A 53 -0.70 -1.07 18.80
C ALA A 53 -0.41 -1.02 20.31
N ALA A 54 -1.44 -1.00 21.15
CA ALA A 54 -1.33 -1.05 22.60
C ALA A 54 -1.05 -2.45 23.17
N LEU A 55 -1.16 -3.51 22.36
CA LEU A 55 -0.86 -4.88 22.80
C LEU A 55 0.64 -5.17 22.76
N ASP A 56 1.09 -5.96 23.74
CA ASP A 56 2.46 -6.44 23.79
C ASP A 56 2.78 -7.41 22.65
N ASN A 57 4.07 -7.45 22.29
CA ASN A 57 4.64 -8.37 21.30
C ASN A 57 4.05 -8.28 19.89
N ILE A 58 3.24 -7.27 19.57
CA ILE A 58 2.77 -7.06 18.19
C ILE A 58 3.92 -6.55 17.32
N VAL A 59 4.24 -7.35 16.30
CA VAL A 59 5.25 -7.04 15.27
C VAL A 59 4.62 -6.17 14.18
N GLU A 60 3.48 -6.59 13.65
CA GLU A 60 2.81 -5.88 12.56
C GLU A 60 1.33 -6.26 12.40
N ILE A 61 0.59 -5.38 11.72
CA ILE A 61 -0.78 -5.57 11.27
C ILE A 61 -0.80 -5.86 9.76
N VAL A 62 -1.41 -6.98 9.40
CA VAL A 62 -1.64 -7.40 8.01
C VAL A 62 -3.13 -7.46 7.72
N GLY A 63 -3.52 -7.24 6.46
CA GLY A 63 -4.89 -7.48 6.01
C GLY A 63 -4.93 -8.81 5.26
N GLN A 64 -5.95 -9.64 5.51
CA GLN A 64 -6.21 -10.82 4.69
C GLN A 64 -6.79 -10.37 3.35
N GLU A 65 -6.17 -10.81 2.25
CA GLU A 65 -6.69 -10.72 0.86
C GLU A 65 -7.62 -9.52 0.63
N PRO A 66 -7.08 -8.29 0.68
CA PRO A 66 -7.90 -7.11 0.74
C PRO A 66 -8.65 -6.94 -0.58
N ASN A 67 -9.98 -6.84 -0.52
CA ASN A 67 -10.76 -6.40 -1.68
C ASN A 67 -10.50 -4.91 -1.98
N ASP A 68 -10.95 -4.44 -3.14
CA ASP A 68 -10.69 -3.06 -3.57
C ASP A 68 -11.24 -2.02 -2.60
N ALA A 69 -12.43 -2.27 -2.02
CA ALA A 69 -13.06 -1.37 -1.07
C ALA A 69 -12.25 -1.23 0.23
N PHE A 70 -11.78 -2.35 0.80
CA PHE A 70 -10.92 -2.33 1.98
C PHE A 70 -9.55 -1.73 1.67
N SER A 71 -8.97 -2.06 0.51
CA SER A 71 -7.69 -1.48 0.07
C SER A 71 -7.79 0.05 -0.03
N GLY A 72 -8.83 0.57 -0.68
CA GLY A 72 -9.05 2.01 -0.78
C GLY A 72 -9.30 2.68 0.57
N LEU A 73 -10.12 2.07 1.44
CA LEU A 73 -10.35 2.57 2.79
C LEU A 73 -9.05 2.64 3.60
N ARG A 74 -8.25 1.58 3.55
CA ARG A 74 -6.98 1.45 4.26
C ARG A 74 -5.94 2.45 3.74
N ASP A 75 -5.78 2.54 2.42
CA ASP A 75 -4.84 3.48 1.80
C ASP A 75 -5.16 4.92 2.21
N MET A 76 -6.43 5.30 2.17
CA MET A 76 -6.89 6.63 2.57
C MET A 76 -6.62 6.93 4.04
N LEU A 77 -6.94 5.98 4.93
CA LEU A 77 -6.68 6.14 6.37
C LEU A 77 -5.18 6.19 6.66
N ASP A 78 -4.39 5.30 6.07
CA ASP A 78 -2.95 5.23 6.32
C ASP A 78 -2.26 6.50 5.80
N CYS A 79 -2.65 7.05 4.65
CA CYS A 79 -2.14 8.34 4.18
C CYS A 79 -2.47 9.47 5.16
N GLU A 80 -3.71 9.55 5.65
CA GLU A 80 -4.16 10.57 6.61
C GLU A 80 -3.42 10.48 7.96
N LEU A 81 -3.13 9.25 8.41
CA LEU A 81 -2.40 9.02 9.66
C LEU A 81 -0.90 9.33 9.50
N LEU A 82 -0.30 8.92 8.38
CA LEU A 82 1.15 9.02 8.18
C LEU A 82 1.60 10.40 7.73
N MET A 83 0.78 11.17 7.00
CA MET A 83 1.12 12.55 6.59
C MET A 83 1.38 13.50 7.78
N LYS A 84 0.94 13.12 8.99
CA LYS A 84 1.17 13.88 10.24
C LYS A 84 2.60 13.79 10.76
N PHE A 85 3.39 12.83 10.26
CA PHE A 85 4.78 12.66 10.65
C PHE A 85 5.70 13.40 9.68
N GLN A 86 6.77 14.00 10.20
CA GLN A 86 7.75 14.75 9.40
C GLN A 86 8.37 13.89 8.28
N GLN A 87 8.54 12.59 8.51
CA GLN A 87 9.07 11.64 7.53
C GLN A 87 8.20 11.52 6.27
N PHE A 88 6.93 11.92 6.34
CA PHE A 88 5.96 11.87 5.24
C PHE A 88 5.53 13.27 4.76
N ASN A 89 6.24 14.32 5.16
CA ASN A 89 6.03 15.64 4.55
C ASN A 89 6.54 15.67 3.10
N CYS A 90 6.15 16.69 2.35
CA CYS A 90 6.49 16.82 0.93
C CYS A 90 8.00 16.75 0.67
N GLU A 91 8.79 17.49 1.45
CA GLU A 91 10.26 17.54 1.32
C GLU A 91 10.92 16.17 1.51
N ASN A 92 10.56 15.42 2.56
CA ASN A 92 11.17 14.12 2.85
C ASN A 92 10.70 13.03 1.89
N ILE A 93 9.45 13.10 1.41
CA ILE A 93 8.93 12.14 0.44
C ILE A 93 9.62 12.29 -0.92
N HIS A 94 9.89 13.51 -1.38
CA HIS A 94 10.59 13.71 -2.66
C HIS A 94 12.04 13.20 -2.64
N GLN A 95 12.65 13.06 -1.46
CA GLN A 95 14.00 12.49 -1.29
C GLN A 95 14.04 10.95 -1.39
N GLY A 96 12.91 10.27 -1.60
CA GLY A 96 12.87 8.82 -1.75
C GLY A 96 12.42 8.06 -0.51
N TYR A 97 12.15 6.77 -0.66
CA TYR A 97 11.73 5.90 0.44
C TYR A 97 12.87 5.67 1.45
N LYS A 98 12.66 6.02 2.72
CA LYS A 98 13.64 5.83 3.80
C LYS A 98 13.15 4.80 4.82
N VAL A 99 14.10 4.07 5.43
CA VAL A 99 13.79 3.07 6.48
C VAL A 99 13.08 3.71 7.68
N ASP A 100 13.37 4.97 7.99
CA ASP A 100 12.75 5.68 9.11
C ASP A 100 11.24 5.93 8.90
N MET A 101 10.77 6.03 7.66
CA MET A 101 9.32 6.06 7.36
C MET A 101 8.64 4.80 7.88
N TYR A 102 9.25 3.63 7.66
CA TYR A 102 8.75 2.36 8.21
C TYR A 102 8.84 2.34 9.74
N LYS A 103 9.96 2.76 10.33
CA LYS A 103 10.12 2.75 11.79
C LYS A 103 9.02 3.56 12.49
N VAL A 104 8.77 4.79 12.03
CA VAL A 104 7.73 5.65 12.60
C VAL A 104 6.33 5.05 12.40
N ALA A 105 6.02 4.56 11.21
CA ALA A 105 4.70 4.00 10.91
C ALA A 105 4.42 2.69 11.67
N ASN A 106 5.44 1.84 11.80
CA ASN A 106 5.36 0.60 12.56
C ASN A 106 5.30 0.88 14.06
N HIS A 107 6.08 1.85 14.57
CA HIS A 107 6.02 2.21 15.98
C HIS A 107 4.63 2.74 16.36
N ALA A 108 4.07 3.66 15.56
CA ALA A 108 2.79 4.30 15.87
C ALA A 108 1.57 3.40 15.64
N TYR A 109 1.55 2.63 14.55
CA TYR A 109 0.34 1.92 14.11
C TYR A 109 0.59 0.46 13.72
N LYS A 110 1.81 -0.07 13.97
CA LYS A 110 2.20 -1.44 13.63
C LYS A 110 2.02 -1.78 12.14
N LEU A 111 2.09 -0.79 11.25
CA LEU A 111 2.00 -1.04 9.81
C LEU A 111 3.19 -1.86 9.32
N ASN A 112 2.94 -2.75 8.35
CA ASN A 112 3.96 -3.56 7.71
C ASN A 112 4.71 -2.78 6.61
N LYS A 113 5.89 -3.25 6.23
CA LYS A 113 6.74 -2.57 5.22
C LYS A 113 6.05 -2.36 3.88
N HIS A 114 5.25 -3.32 3.43
CA HIS A 114 4.54 -3.22 2.14
C HIS A 114 3.49 -2.11 2.16
N GLN A 115 2.71 -2.01 3.24
CA GLN A 115 1.71 -0.98 3.41
C GLN A 115 2.35 0.40 3.50
N VAL A 116 3.42 0.54 4.30
CA VAL A 116 4.14 1.83 4.42
C VAL A 116 4.75 2.25 3.08
N ARG A 117 5.29 1.28 2.32
CA ARG A 117 5.82 1.53 0.98
C ARG A 117 4.75 2.03 0.03
N ARG A 118 3.55 1.44 0.06
CA ARG A 118 2.41 1.86 -0.76
C ARG A 118 1.96 3.27 -0.39
N VAL A 119 1.83 3.58 0.90
CA VAL A 119 1.45 4.92 1.38
C VAL A 119 2.46 5.98 0.95
N TYR A 120 3.76 5.69 1.05
CA TYR A 120 4.81 6.57 0.54
C TYR A 120 4.61 6.86 -0.96
N GLU A 121 4.35 5.85 -1.79
CA GLU A 121 4.16 6.03 -3.23
C GLU A 121 2.88 6.82 -3.56
N ILE A 122 1.79 6.61 -2.80
CA ILE A 122 0.53 7.38 -2.92
C ILE A 122 0.75 8.84 -2.54
N LEU A 123 1.35 9.11 -1.38
CA LEU A 123 1.62 10.48 -0.93
C LEU A 123 2.60 11.20 -1.86
N ARG A 124 3.64 10.50 -2.35
CA ARG A 124 4.57 11.07 -3.34
C ARG A 124 3.85 11.50 -4.60
N MET A 125 2.97 10.66 -5.13
CA MET A 125 2.16 11.01 -6.30
C MET A 125 1.18 12.15 -6.02
N ALA A 126 0.59 12.19 -4.82
CA ALA A 126 -0.33 13.25 -4.41
C ALA A 126 0.36 14.62 -4.29
N TYR A 127 1.60 14.66 -3.79
CA TYR A 127 2.39 15.89 -3.65
C TYR A 127 2.94 16.44 -4.97
N ILE A 128 2.98 15.62 -6.03
CA ILE A 128 3.36 16.03 -7.40
C ILE A 128 2.17 16.64 -8.17
N GLU A 129 0.96 16.71 -7.58
CA GLU A 129 -0.28 17.16 -8.23
C GLU A 129 -0.65 16.36 -9.50
N CYS A 130 -0.20 15.10 -9.64
CA CYS A 130 -0.35 14.33 -10.88
C CYS A 130 0.20 15.04 -12.13
N ASN A 131 1.15 15.98 -11.98
CA ASN A 131 1.80 16.64 -13.10
C ASN A 131 2.89 15.73 -13.67
N MET A 132 2.62 15.11 -14.82
CA MET A 132 3.59 14.24 -15.50
C MET A 132 4.85 14.97 -16.00
N VAL A 133 4.89 16.30 -15.92
CA VAL A 133 6.02 17.14 -16.32
C VAL A 133 7.00 17.39 -15.14
N ASP A 134 6.65 17.00 -13.91
CA ASP A 134 7.56 17.09 -12.77
C ASP A 134 8.61 15.95 -12.81
N GLY A 135 9.90 16.28 -12.72
CA GLY A 135 10.97 15.28 -12.65
C GLY A 135 10.83 14.30 -11.47
N ASN A 136 10.09 14.67 -10.41
CA ASN A 136 9.74 13.75 -9.33
C ASN A 136 8.84 12.59 -9.79
N TYR A 137 8.03 12.80 -10.82
CA TYR A 137 7.19 11.75 -11.41
C TYR A 137 8.06 10.67 -12.07
N GLU A 138 9.06 11.08 -12.86
CA GLU A 138 10.02 10.15 -13.49
C GLU A 138 10.80 9.36 -12.44
N LEU A 139 11.29 10.03 -11.39
CA LEU A 139 11.98 9.37 -10.29
C LEU A 139 11.09 8.35 -9.55
N LEU A 140 9.82 8.67 -9.35
CA LEU A 140 8.85 7.75 -8.75
C LEU A 140 8.60 6.54 -9.66
N LEU A 141 8.41 6.77 -10.97
CA LEU A 141 8.22 5.71 -11.96
C LEU A 141 9.40 4.75 -11.98
N ASP A 142 10.63 5.26 -11.98
CA ASP A 142 11.84 4.45 -11.93
C ASP A 142 11.94 3.65 -10.64
N GLU A 143 11.63 4.26 -9.50
CA GLU A 143 11.67 3.59 -8.20
C GLU A 143 10.68 2.42 -8.14
N ILE A 144 9.43 2.65 -8.59
CA ILE A 144 8.38 1.63 -8.65
C ILE A 144 8.75 0.53 -9.65
N SER A 145 9.17 0.90 -10.86
CA SER A 145 9.52 -0.04 -11.92
C SER A 145 10.68 -0.93 -11.49
N ASN A 146 11.74 -0.37 -10.90
CA ASN A 146 12.89 -1.13 -10.41
C ASN A 146 12.52 -2.10 -9.28
N ARG A 147 11.64 -1.67 -8.37
CA ARG A 147 11.11 -2.54 -7.30
C ARG A 147 10.29 -3.69 -7.88
N LEU A 148 9.33 -3.41 -8.77
CA LEU A 148 8.46 -4.42 -9.35
C LEU A 148 9.19 -5.39 -10.29
N LYS A 149 10.29 -4.94 -10.92
CA LYS A 149 11.22 -5.76 -11.71
C LYS A 149 12.01 -6.76 -10.86
N THR A 150 12.27 -6.46 -9.59
CA THR A 150 13.14 -7.27 -8.70
C THR A 150 12.81 -8.77 -8.69
N PRO A 151 11.55 -9.22 -8.49
CA PRO A 151 11.22 -10.66 -8.53
C PRO A 151 11.46 -11.32 -9.91
N PHE A 152 11.51 -10.54 -10.99
CA PHE A 152 11.73 -11.04 -12.35
C PHE A 152 13.21 -11.06 -12.75
N LYS A 153 14.06 -10.24 -12.12
CA LYS A 153 15.48 -10.04 -12.49
C LYS A 153 16.25 -11.35 -12.71
N LYS A 154 16.11 -12.33 -11.81
CA LYS A 154 16.82 -13.61 -11.92
C LYS A 154 16.41 -14.38 -13.18
N ARG A 155 15.09 -14.47 -13.45
CA ARG A 155 14.56 -15.19 -14.61
C ARG A 155 14.92 -14.49 -15.91
N ILE A 156 14.76 -13.17 -15.95
CA ILE A 156 15.17 -12.33 -17.10
C ILE A 156 16.65 -12.59 -17.41
N ARG A 157 17.55 -12.48 -16.42
CA ARG A 157 18.99 -12.70 -16.60
C ARG A 157 19.31 -14.09 -17.17
N ILE A 158 18.64 -15.13 -16.69
CA ILE A 158 18.85 -16.51 -17.18
C ILE A 158 18.44 -16.61 -18.64
N PHE A 159 17.23 -16.17 -19.00
CA PHE A 159 16.74 -16.27 -20.37
C PHE A 159 17.55 -15.40 -21.34
N THR A 160 17.94 -14.19 -20.94
CA THR A 160 18.82 -13.34 -21.73
C THR A 160 20.17 -14.01 -22.00
N LYS A 161 20.77 -14.68 -21.00
CA LYS A 161 22.03 -15.40 -21.19
C LYS A 161 21.89 -16.61 -22.13
N ILE A 162 20.77 -17.32 -22.08
CA ILE A 162 20.50 -18.43 -23.00
C ILE A 162 20.38 -17.91 -24.44
N LEU A 163 19.62 -16.83 -24.64
CA LEU A 163 19.42 -16.22 -25.97
C LEU A 163 20.69 -15.57 -26.53
N GLN A 164 21.64 -15.15 -25.68
CA GLN A 164 22.97 -14.71 -26.15
C GLN A 164 23.76 -15.85 -26.81
N ASN A 165 23.61 -17.08 -26.31
CA ASN A 165 24.29 -18.25 -26.86
C ASN A 165 23.49 -18.93 -27.99
N TYR A 166 22.16 -18.83 -27.95
CA TYR A 166 21.23 -19.44 -28.90
C TYR A 166 20.17 -18.42 -29.34
N PRO A 167 20.51 -17.49 -30.24
CA PRO A 167 19.63 -16.38 -30.62
C PRO A 167 18.31 -16.84 -31.24
N ASP A 168 18.34 -17.93 -32.01
CA ASP A 168 17.21 -18.46 -32.77
C ASP A 168 16.29 -19.38 -31.96
N ASP A 169 16.51 -19.53 -30.65
CA ASP A 169 15.65 -20.35 -29.80
C ASP A 169 14.29 -19.64 -29.56
N HIS A 170 13.33 -19.93 -30.44
CA HIS A 170 11.98 -19.39 -30.39
C HIS A 170 11.26 -19.66 -29.06
N LYS A 171 11.58 -20.76 -28.37
CA LYS A 171 10.93 -21.12 -27.11
C LYS A 171 11.38 -20.16 -26.00
N PHE A 172 12.67 -19.89 -25.88
CA PHE A 172 13.19 -18.93 -24.90
C PHE A 172 12.86 -17.48 -25.25
N GLN A 173 12.79 -17.13 -26.54
CA GLN A 173 12.27 -15.84 -27.00
C GLN A 173 10.83 -15.63 -26.49
N GLN A 174 9.96 -16.62 -26.70
CA GLN A 174 8.57 -16.56 -26.26
C GLN A 174 8.45 -16.47 -24.72
N TYR A 175 9.28 -17.22 -23.97
CA TYR A 175 9.28 -17.13 -22.51
C TYR A 175 9.71 -15.75 -22.00
N LEU A 176 10.76 -15.18 -22.58
CA LEU A 176 11.24 -13.85 -22.21
C LEU A 176 10.18 -12.78 -22.54
N GLN A 177 9.56 -12.86 -23.72
CA GLN A 177 8.48 -11.95 -24.11
C GLN A 177 7.28 -12.04 -23.17
N LYS A 178 6.83 -13.26 -22.84
CA LYS A 178 5.75 -13.48 -21.85
C LYS A 178 6.11 -12.89 -20.49
N LEU A 179 7.37 -13.02 -20.06
CA LEU A 179 7.84 -12.49 -18.79
C LEU A 179 7.80 -10.96 -18.74
N TYR A 180 8.22 -10.29 -19.82
CA TYR A 180 8.11 -8.85 -19.96
C TYR A 180 6.65 -8.39 -20.01
N ALA A 181 5.79 -9.05 -20.78
CA ALA A 181 4.37 -8.71 -20.85
C ALA A 181 3.68 -8.78 -19.47
N VAL A 182 3.98 -9.82 -18.67
CA VAL A 182 3.46 -9.95 -17.30
C VAL A 182 3.98 -8.83 -16.39
N LEU A 183 5.25 -8.46 -16.53
CA LEU A 183 5.85 -7.37 -15.77
C LEU A 183 5.23 -6.02 -16.16
N ASP A 184 5.02 -5.75 -17.44
CA ASP A 184 4.45 -4.50 -17.94
C ASP A 184 3.01 -4.32 -17.45
N VAL A 185 2.18 -5.36 -17.57
CA VAL A 185 0.82 -5.36 -17.01
C VAL A 185 0.85 -5.09 -15.51
N LYS A 186 1.77 -5.73 -14.77
CA LYS A 186 1.91 -5.53 -13.32
C LYS A 186 2.30 -4.08 -12.96
N ILE A 187 3.20 -3.46 -13.72
CA ILE A 187 3.59 -2.07 -13.52
C ILE A 187 2.40 -1.15 -13.82
N ILE A 188 1.73 -1.31 -14.96
CA ILE A 188 0.60 -0.49 -15.37
C ILE A 188 -0.55 -0.58 -14.35
N THR A 189 -0.96 -1.79 -13.98
CA THR A 189 -2.04 -1.98 -12.98
C THR A 189 -1.68 -1.34 -11.64
N TYR A 190 -0.43 -1.48 -11.20
CA TYR A 190 0.01 -0.91 -9.94
C TYR A 190 0.07 0.63 -9.98
N MET A 191 0.59 1.22 -11.05
CA MET A 191 0.62 2.66 -11.26
C MET A 191 -0.78 3.26 -11.27
N ASN A 192 -1.71 2.66 -12.02
CA ASN A 192 -3.10 3.09 -12.05
C ASN A 192 -3.73 3.05 -10.65
N SER A 193 -3.40 2.02 -9.85
CA SER A 193 -3.90 1.90 -8.47
C SER A 193 -3.39 3.02 -7.57
N ILE A 194 -2.13 3.45 -7.73
CA ILE A 194 -1.55 4.55 -6.96
C ILE A 194 -2.16 5.87 -7.41
N GLN A 195 -2.28 6.10 -8.72
CA GLN A 195 -2.83 7.33 -9.27
C GLN A 195 -4.27 7.55 -8.83
N MET A 196 -5.08 6.49 -8.86
CA MET A 196 -6.46 6.54 -8.37
C MET A 196 -6.50 6.88 -6.88
N ALA A 197 -5.68 6.22 -6.06
CA ALA A 197 -5.62 6.50 -4.62
C ALA A 197 -5.14 7.93 -4.33
N ALA A 198 -4.11 8.41 -5.02
CA ALA A 198 -3.58 9.76 -4.89
C ALA A 198 -4.62 10.82 -5.28
N THR A 199 -5.35 10.60 -6.38
CA THR A 199 -6.42 11.50 -6.84
C THR A 199 -7.54 11.59 -5.81
N LEU A 200 -7.99 10.44 -5.28
CA LEU A 200 -9.01 10.39 -4.23
C LEU A 200 -8.54 11.07 -2.94
N PHE A 201 -7.26 10.91 -2.60
CA PHE A 201 -6.66 11.52 -1.43
C PHE A 201 -6.57 13.04 -1.56
N SER A 202 -6.05 13.56 -2.67
CA SER A 202 -5.98 14.99 -2.96
C SER A 202 -7.37 15.63 -3.00
N ALA A 203 -8.37 14.96 -3.58
CA ALA A 203 -9.76 15.42 -3.56
C ALA A 203 -10.35 15.50 -2.15
N LYS A 204 -9.91 14.64 -1.22
CA LYS A 204 -10.30 14.70 0.20
C LYS A 204 -9.57 15.83 0.94
N LEU A 205 -8.28 16.08 0.65
CA LEU A 205 -7.54 17.19 1.26
C LEU A 205 -8.12 18.56 0.87
N LEU A 206 -8.63 18.69 -0.35
CA LEU A 206 -9.24 19.93 -0.86
C LEU A 206 -10.67 20.16 -0.36
N LYS A 207 -11.32 19.16 0.26
CA LYS A 207 -12.63 19.32 0.89
C LYS A 207 -12.41 19.45 2.40
N PRO A 208 -12.73 20.60 3.03
CA PRO A 208 -12.69 20.68 4.49
C PRO A 208 -13.60 19.59 5.04
N SER A 209 -13.04 18.77 5.92
CA SER A 209 -13.78 17.78 6.69
C SER A 209 -14.95 18.50 7.36
N PHE A 210 -16.18 18.16 6.99
CA PHE A 210 -17.33 18.49 7.81
C PHE A 210 -17.11 17.79 9.16
N GLU A 211 -16.90 18.62 10.18
CA GLU A 211 -16.92 18.24 11.59
C GLU A 211 -18.23 17.53 11.97
#